data_AF-A0A3S2WLQ9-F1
#
_entry.id   AF-A0A3S2WLQ9-F1
#
_cell.length_a   1.000
_cell.length_b   1.000
_cell.length_c   1.000
_cell.angle_alpha   90.00
_cell.angle_beta   90.00
_cell.angle_gamma   90.00
#
_symmetry.space_group_name_H-M   'P 1'
#
loop_
_entity.id
_entity.type
_entity.pdbx_description
1 polymer ?
#
loop_
_entity_poly.entity_id
_entity_poly.type
_entity_poly.pdbx_seq_one_letter_code
_entity_poly.pdbx_strand_id
1 'polypeptide(L)'
;MTKVLDVQEKIKQALDRMGWSQRRFAEVLFYEITDDEADDSEEQIDKFYQKVKKSLQRPTTSTELLESYFVILTKQADYKKAHLVHETSARLDFVDQSILKAVSLVGKDLLKQMDLAEREAEDL
;
A
#
# COMPACT_ATOMS: atom_id res chain seq x y z
N MET A 1 -14.49 -13.09 11.56
CA MET A 1 -13.49 -13.24 10.49
C MET A 1 -12.12 -13.34 11.15
N THR A 2 -11.23 -14.20 10.65
CA THR A 2 -9.88 -14.39 11.21
C THR A 2 -8.98 -13.25 10.74
N LYS A 3 -8.17 -12.65 11.62
CA LYS A 3 -7.29 -11.50 11.33
C LYS A 3 -6.47 -11.65 10.03
N VAL A 4 -6.05 -12.87 9.71
CA VAL A 4 -5.36 -13.23 8.44
C VAL A 4 -6.16 -12.87 7.19
N LEU A 5 -7.45 -13.23 7.16
CA LEU A 5 -8.33 -12.98 6.02
C LEU A 5 -8.52 -11.48 5.80
N ASP A 6 -8.63 -10.71 6.88
CA ASP A 6 -8.80 -9.25 6.81
C ASP A 6 -7.57 -8.57 6.17
N VAL A 7 -6.36 -9.01 6.51
CA VAL A 7 -5.13 -8.46 5.92
C VAL A 7 -4.94 -8.90 4.47
N GLN A 8 -5.23 -10.17 4.15
CA GLN A 8 -5.21 -10.66 2.76
C GLN A 8 -6.16 -9.87 1.86
N GLU A 9 -7.35 -9.58 2.35
CA GLU A 9 -8.36 -8.82 1.63
C GLU A 9 -7.92 -7.36 1.43
N LYS A 10 -7.36 -6.71 2.46
CA LYS A 10 -6.77 -5.37 2.33
C LYS A 10 -5.70 -5.29 1.26
N ILE A 11 -4.80 -6.28 1.21
CA ILE A 11 -3.74 -6.33 0.18
C ILE A 11 -4.38 -6.46 -1.20
N LYS A 12 -5.34 -7.38 -1.40
CA LYS A 12 -5.99 -7.57 -2.71
C LYS A 12 -6.70 -6.31 -3.17
N GLN A 13 -7.48 -5.67 -2.30
CA GLN A 13 -8.18 -4.42 -2.62
C GLN A 13 -7.22 -3.29 -2.96
N ALA A 14 -6.09 -3.19 -2.25
CA ALA A 14 -5.07 -2.20 -2.56
C ALA A 14 -4.45 -2.45 -3.95
N LEU A 15 -4.12 -3.70 -4.27
CA LEU A 15 -3.59 -4.07 -5.59
C LEU A 15 -4.59 -3.72 -6.70
N ASP A 16 -5.87 -4.04 -6.52
CA ASP A 16 -6.92 -3.75 -7.48
C ASP A 16 -7.06 -2.23 -7.71
N ARG A 17 -7.03 -1.41 -6.64
CA ARG A 17 -7.09 0.06 -6.75
C ARG A 17 -5.90 0.66 -7.48
N MET A 18 -4.72 0.08 -7.30
CA MET A 18 -3.51 0.50 -8.02
C MET A 18 -3.44 -0.04 -9.46
N GLY A 19 -4.31 -0.98 -9.84
CA GLY A 19 -4.21 -1.69 -11.11
C GLY A 19 -3.00 -2.63 -11.19
N TRP A 20 -2.50 -3.09 -10.04
CA TRP A 20 -1.33 -3.96 -9.98
C TRP A 20 -1.73 -5.44 -10.01
N SER A 21 -0.96 -6.24 -10.75
CA SER A 21 -1.05 -7.69 -10.66
C SER A 21 -0.31 -8.18 -9.41
N GLN A 22 -0.69 -9.36 -8.90
CA GLN A 22 0.08 -10.03 -7.83
C GLN A 22 1.53 -10.32 -8.25
N ARG A 23 1.80 -10.44 -9.57
CA ARG A 23 3.15 -10.64 -10.11
C ARG A 23 4.00 -9.39 -9.90
N ARG A 24 3.49 -8.22 -10.32
CA ARG A 24 4.16 -6.94 -10.08
C ARG A 24 4.42 -6.70 -8.60
N PHE A 25 3.45 -7.01 -7.75
CA PHE A 25 3.62 -6.89 -6.31
C PHE A 25 4.73 -7.82 -5.78
N ALA A 26 4.79 -9.06 -6.24
CA ALA A 26 5.83 -9.98 -5.85
C ALA A 26 7.23 -9.54 -6.30
N GLU A 27 7.36 -8.93 -7.47
CA GLU A 27 8.63 -8.34 -7.94
C GLU A 27 9.09 -7.21 -7.03
N VAL A 28 8.20 -6.28 -6.66
CA VAL A 28 8.52 -5.22 -5.70
C VAL A 28 8.92 -5.80 -4.34
N LEU A 29 8.16 -6.76 -3.82
CA LEU A 29 8.48 -7.42 -2.56
C LEU A 29 9.80 -8.18 -2.60
N PHE A 30 10.21 -8.70 -3.77
CA PHE A 30 11.49 -9.38 -3.92
C PHE A 30 12.61 -8.41 -3.61
N TYR A 31 12.69 -7.31 -4.36
CA TYR A 31 13.73 -6.29 -4.19
C TYR A 31 13.72 -5.57 -2.84
N GLU A 32 12.56 -5.47 -2.18
CA GLU A 32 12.45 -4.83 -0.85
C GLU A 32 12.85 -5.73 0.32
N ILE A 33 12.87 -7.06 0.11
CA ILE A 33 13.09 -8.05 1.19
C ILE A 33 14.40 -8.80 1.00
N THR A 34 14.88 -8.94 -0.23
CA THR A 34 16.15 -9.59 -0.53
C THR A 34 17.29 -8.59 -0.51
N ASP A 35 18.46 -9.03 -0.06
CA ASP A 35 19.69 -8.22 -0.12
C ASP A 35 20.12 -7.97 -1.58
N ASP A 36 20.95 -6.95 -1.80
CA ASP A 36 21.47 -6.55 -3.13
C ASP A 36 22.31 -7.66 -3.82
N GLU A 37 22.77 -8.65 -3.06
CA GLU A 37 23.52 -9.81 -3.58
C GLU A 37 22.62 -10.99 -3.99
N ALA A 38 21.29 -10.84 -3.90
CA ALA A 38 20.35 -11.89 -4.26
C ALA A 38 20.34 -12.18 -5.77
N ASP A 39 20.20 -13.46 -6.12
CA ASP A 39 19.99 -13.92 -7.49
C ASP A 39 18.65 -13.39 -8.02
N ASP A 40 18.72 -12.35 -8.84
CA ASP A 40 17.58 -11.68 -9.48
C ASP A 40 17.16 -12.33 -10.80
N SER A 41 17.60 -13.57 -11.06
CA SER A 41 17.16 -14.32 -12.23
C SER A 41 15.65 -14.52 -12.24
N GLU A 42 15.08 -14.58 -13.44
CA GLU A 42 13.65 -14.74 -13.67
C GLU A 42 13.06 -15.98 -12.95
N GLU A 43 13.87 -17.05 -12.82
CA GLU A 43 13.49 -18.26 -12.09
C GLU A 43 13.28 -18.00 -10.59
N GLN A 44 14.15 -17.23 -9.94
CA GLN A 44 14.01 -16.88 -8.52
C GLN A 44 12.81 -15.97 -8.29
N ILE A 45 12.63 -14.99 -9.17
CA ILE A 45 11.48 -14.09 -9.11
C ILE A 45 10.18 -14.88 -9.30
N ASP A 46 10.12 -15.88 -10.20
CA ASP A 46 8.96 -16.76 -10.32
C ASP A 46 8.70 -17.62 -9.09
N LYS A 47 9.74 -18.23 -8.52
CA LYS A 47 9.61 -18.97 -7.25
C LYS A 47 9.06 -18.07 -6.15
N PHE A 48 9.56 -16.84 -6.05
CA PHE A 48 9.10 -15.86 -5.07
C PHE A 48 7.65 -15.43 -5.32
N TYR A 49 7.28 -15.18 -6.58
CA TYR A 49 5.90 -14.90 -6.96
C TYR A 49 4.94 -16.01 -6.55
N GLN A 50 5.27 -17.29 -6.79
CA GLN A 50 4.43 -18.40 -6.36
C GLN A 50 4.29 -18.47 -4.84
N LYS A 51 5.32 -18.08 -4.08
CA LYS A 51 5.28 -17.99 -2.61
C LYS A 51 4.34 -16.88 -2.15
N VAL A 52 4.46 -15.66 -2.71
CA VAL A 52 3.58 -14.52 -2.40
C VAL A 52 2.13 -14.86 -2.77
N LYS A 53 1.89 -15.44 -3.94
CA LYS A 53 0.55 -15.87 -4.36
C LYS A 53 -0.09 -16.83 -3.36
N LYS A 54 0.67 -17.81 -2.87
CA LYS A 54 0.20 -18.78 -1.85
C LYS A 54 -0.07 -18.10 -0.51
N SER A 55 0.76 -17.13 -0.11
CA SER A 55 0.57 -16.42 1.16
C SER A 55 -0.70 -15.56 1.16
N LEU A 56 -1.09 -14.99 0.02
CA LEU A 56 -2.32 -14.21 -0.14
C LEU A 56 -3.60 -15.06 -0.25
N GLN A 57 -3.47 -16.38 -0.37
CA GLN A 57 -4.60 -17.32 -0.52
C GLN A 57 -4.85 -18.20 0.71
N ARG A 58 -3.79 -18.60 1.42
CA ARG A 58 -3.90 -19.61 2.48
C ARG A 58 -4.34 -18.96 3.81
N PRO A 59 -5.36 -19.50 4.50
CA PRO A 59 -5.80 -18.96 5.78
C PRO A 59 -4.80 -19.25 6.92
N THR A 60 -3.83 -20.12 6.68
CA THR A 60 -2.78 -20.50 7.64
C THR A 60 -1.52 -19.65 7.54
N THR A 61 -1.48 -18.67 6.63
CA THR A 61 -0.36 -17.74 6.53
C THR A 61 -0.28 -16.88 7.79
N SER A 62 0.95 -16.68 8.30
CA SER A 62 1.17 -15.82 9.47
C SER A 62 0.67 -14.40 9.18
N THR A 63 -0.05 -13.82 10.13
CA THR A 63 -0.53 -12.44 10.03
C THR A 63 0.63 -11.46 9.93
N GLU A 64 1.72 -11.69 10.67
CA GLU A 64 2.90 -10.80 10.69
C GLU A 64 3.56 -10.69 9.31
N LEU A 65 3.62 -11.80 8.56
CA LEU A 65 4.15 -11.81 7.19
C LEU A 65 3.25 -11.00 6.24
N LEU A 66 1.94 -11.09 6.41
CA LEU A 66 0.99 -10.33 5.59
C LEU A 66 1.02 -8.85 5.94
N GLU A 67 1.17 -8.52 7.22
CA GLU A 67 1.34 -7.14 7.69
C GLU A 67 2.64 -6.53 7.15
N SER A 68 3.75 -7.27 7.12
CA SER A 68 4.99 -6.76 6.51
C SER A 68 4.85 -6.52 5.01
N TYR A 69 4.17 -7.41 4.29
CA TYR A 69 3.84 -7.21 2.87
C TYR A 69 2.98 -5.96 2.67
N PHE A 70 1.99 -5.75 3.53
CA PHE A 70 1.12 -4.58 3.45
C PHE A 70 1.89 -3.28 3.73
N VAL A 71 2.82 -3.26 4.69
CA VAL A 71 3.67 -2.09 4.97
C VAL A 71 4.50 -1.71 3.74
N ILE A 72 5.15 -2.68 3.09
CA ILE A 72 5.91 -2.43 1.86
C ILE A 72 5.01 -1.90 0.75
N LEU A 73 3.81 -2.47 0.61
CA LEU A 73 2.81 -2.01 -0.35
C LEU A 73 2.43 -0.54 -0.12
N THR A 74 2.24 -0.13 1.14
CA THR A 74 1.82 1.25 1.45
C THR A 74 2.88 2.32 1.18
N LYS A 75 4.16 1.93 1.11
CA LYS A 75 5.27 2.83 0.77
C LYS A 75 5.34 3.16 -0.72
N GLN A 76 4.71 2.34 -1.57
CA GLN A 76 4.77 2.51 -3.02
C GLN A 76 4.07 3.80 -3.45
N ALA A 77 4.69 4.55 -4.37
CA ALA A 77 4.13 5.79 -4.89
C ALA A 77 2.74 5.57 -5.55
N ASP A 78 2.56 4.43 -6.22
CA ASP A 78 1.26 4.05 -6.81
C ASP A 78 0.21 3.80 -5.73
N TYR A 79 0.59 3.27 -4.56
CA TYR A 79 -0.33 3.13 -3.43
C TYR A 79 -0.74 4.50 -2.91
N LYS A 80 0.24 5.39 -2.65
CA LYS A 80 -0.03 6.78 -2.25
C LYS A 80 -0.97 7.43 -3.28
N LYS A 81 -0.71 7.33 -4.58
CA LYS A 81 -1.57 7.91 -5.64
C LYS A 81 -2.98 7.32 -5.70
N ALA A 82 -3.13 6.01 -5.56
CA ALA A 82 -4.43 5.33 -5.63
C ALA A 82 -5.27 5.48 -4.36
N HIS A 83 -4.63 5.77 -3.22
CA HIS A 83 -5.26 5.89 -1.91
C HIS A 83 -5.28 7.31 -1.36
N LEU A 84 -4.55 8.24 -1.97
CA LEU A 84 -4.82 9.67 -1.87
C LEU A 84 -6.22 9.84 -2.42
N VAL A 85 -7.16 9.98 -1.49
CA VAL A 85 -8.55 10.33 -1.71
C VAL A 85 -8.54 11.37 -2.82
N HIS A 86 -8.94 10.97 -4.04
CA HIS A 86 -9.49 11.94 -4.99
C HIS A 86 -10.42 12.77 -4.12
N GLU A 87 -10.17 14.09 -4.01
CA GLU A 87 -11.11 15.05 -3.46
C GLU A 87 -12.41 14.88 -4.26
N THR A 88 -13.14 13.82 -3.94
CA THR A 88 -14.51 13.64 -4.27
C THR A 88 -15.07 14.56 -3.23
N SER A 89 -15.17 15.83 -3.60
CA SER A 89 -16.30 16.62 -3.17
C SER A 89 -17.51 15.80 -3.60
N ALA A 90 -17.85 14.79 -2.80
CA ALA A 90 -19.22 14.37 -2.68
C ALA A 90 -19.91 15.70 -2.41
N ARG A 91 -20.70 16.15 -3.37
CA ARG A 91 -21.76 17.09 -3.03
C ARG A 91 -22.59 16.31 -2.03
N LEU A 92 -22.24 16.52 -0.77
CA LEU A 92 -23.08 16.22 0.34
C LEU A 92 -24.07 17.36 0.28
N ASP A 93 -25.22 17.12 -0.35
CA ASP A 93 -26.30 18.10 -0.52
C ASP A 93 -26.75 18.68 0.83
N PHE A 94 -26.34 18.03 1.92
CA PHE A 94 -26.60 18.35 3.31
C PHE A 94 -25.42 19.01 4.06
N VAL A 95 -24.21 19.05 3.49
CA VAL A 95 -23.04 19.65 4.16
C VAL A 95 -22.70 20.98 3.52
N ASP A 96 -22.68 22.01 4.35
CA ASP A 96 -22.37 23.37 3.94
C ASP A 96 -20.97 23.46 3.30
N GLN A 97 -20.85 24.26 2.23
CA GLN A 97 -19.59 24.44 1.50
C GLN A 97 -18.45 24.94 2.39
N SER A 98 -18.74 25.69 3.45
CA SER A 98 -17.73 26.15 4.41
C SER A 98 -17.06 24.99 5.14
N ILE A 99 -17.82 23.95 5.51
CA ILE A 99 -17.31 22.75 6.17
C ILE A 99 -16.43 21.96 5.20
N LEU A 100 -16.88 21.79 3.95
CA LEU A 100 -16.07 21.11 2.93
C LEU A 100 -14.74 21.83 2.67
N LYS A 101 -14.76 23.16 2.61
CA LYS A 101 -13.54 23.97 2.46
C LYS A 101 -12.62 23.83 3.66
N ALA A 102 -13.15 23.88 4.87
CA ALA A 102 -12.38 23.73 6.10
C ALA A 102 -11.70 22.34 6.16
N VAL A 103 -12.45 21.27 5.85
CA VAL A 103 -11.91 19.91 5.85
C VAL A 103 -10.82 19.74 4.77
N SER A 104 -11.03 20.26 3.56
CA SER A 104 -10.02 20.23 2.49
C SER A 104 -8.75 21.01 2.88
N LEU A 105 -8.90 22.18 3.53
CA LEU A 105 -7.78 22.97 4.04
C LEU A 105 -6.96 22.20 5.08
N VAL A 106 -7.62 21.59 6.07
CA VAL A 106 -6.95 20.79 7.10
C VAL A 106 -6.28 19.57 6.48
N GLY A 107 -6.93 18.88 5.54
CA GLY A 107 -6.35 17.74 4.83
C GLY A 107 -5.08 18.12 4.05
N LYS A 108 -5.09 19.26 3.35
CA LYS A 108 -3.93 19.78 2.62
C LYS A 108 -2.79 20.18 3.54
N ASP A 109 -3.09 20.74 4.71
CA ASP A 109 -2.06 21.11 5.69
C ASP A 109 -1.38 19.87 6.29
N LEU A 110 -2.17 18.87 6.69
CA LEU A 110 -1.64 17.60 7.20
C LEU A 110 -0.73 16.89 6.19
N LEU A 111 -1.13 16.84 4.92
CA LEU A 111 -0.31 16.23 3.87
C LEU A 111 1.04 16.95 3.72
N LYS A 112 1.05 18.29 3.78
CA LYS A 112 2.31 19.07 3.73
C LYS A 112 3.20 18.81 4.94
N GLN A 113 2.61 18.69 6.13
CA GLN A 113 3.38 18.40 7.34
C GLN A 113 4.00 17.00 7.29
N MET A 114 3.28 16.01 6.74
CA MET A 114 3.81 14.66 6.54
C MET A 114 4.97 14.63 5.53
N ASP A 115 4.83 15.31 4.39
CA ASP A 115 5.90 15.41 3.39
C ASP A 115 7.14 16.12 3.94
N LEU A 116 6.96 17.14 4.78
CA LEU A 116 8.07 17.84 5.42
C LEU A 116 8.79 16.92 6.43
N ALA A 117 8.02 16.17 7.23
CA ALA A 117 8.58 15.23 8.20
C ALA A 117 9.32 14.05 7.53
N GLU A 118 8.84 13.55 6.38
CA GLU A 118 9.56 12.53 5.60
C GLU A 118 10.92 13.05 5.12
N ARG A 119 11.01 14.31 4.64
CA ARG A 119 12.29 14.90 4.17
C ARG A 119 13.28 15.18 5.30
N GLU A 120 12.80 15.72 6.42
CA GLU A 120 13.66 15.97 7.59
C GLU A 120 14.23 14.68 8.20
N ALA A 121 13.52 13.55 8.03
CA ALA A 121 13.99 12.23 8.46
C ALA A 121 15.02 11.59 7.50
N GLU A 122 15.06 12.02 6.23
CA GLU A 122 16.03 11.54 5.23
C GLU A 122 17.37 12.32 5.28
N ASP A 123 17.38 13.52 5.87
CA ASP A 123 18.57 14.39 6.01
C ASP A 123 19.40 14.12 7.30
N LEU A 124 19.06 13.10 8.09
CA LEU A 124 19.71 12.69 9.35
C LEU A 124 20.46 11.36 9.22
#